data_AF-A0A2R4PIA4-F1
#
_entry.id   AF-A0A2R4PIA4-F1
#
_cell.length_a   1.000
_cell.length_b   1.000
_cell.length_c   1.000
_cell.angle_alpha   90.00
_cell.angle_beta   90.00
_cell.angle_gamma   90.00
#
_symmetry.space_group_name_H-M   'P 1'
#
loop_
_entity.id
_entity.type
_entity.pdbx_description
1 polymer ?
#
loop_
_entity_poly.entity_id
_entity_poly.type
_entity_poly.pdbx_seq_one_letter_code
_entity_poly.pdbx_strand_id
1 'polypeptide(L)'
;MYLMFLINVNIPNMEFFYCPETNTNSYYRLSFIKVKNEEDIKLHLCNINTVMNPYYFVLRNGKEVVLKTKNMAFCREYALGEYESMEEYIDNVEMGNTSPEEATYPKNPPIEYQNERRLRIYNQSEEKKIDLYFLSYFKAKNKKEAYMKELNQDHFNDGTFVYIEDDKSYIMCVNKTVDWEIEVKLSRNLLIIMFEKYDFEEKLYKEFRP
;
A
#
# COMPACT_ATOMS: atom_id res chain seq x y z
N MET A 1 -4.99 -14.78 -5.92
CA MET A 1 -3.99 -15.33 -4.98
C MET A 1 -3.46 -14.19 -4.14
N TYR A 2 -3.45 -14.34 -2.83
CA TYR A 2 -3.05 -13.34 -1.85
C TYR A 2 -1.62 -13.58 -1.39
N LEU A 3 -0.90 -12.50 -1.08
CA LEU A 3 0.45 -12.61 -0.54
C LEU A 3 0.39 -12.89 0.96
N MET A 4 1.26 -13.78 1.43
CA MET A 4 1.48 -14.03 2.85
C MET A 4 2.97 -13.95 3.17
N PHE A 5 3.35 -12.96 3.95
CA PHE A 5 4.71 -12.81 4.45
C PHE A 5 4.92 -13.61 5.73
N LEU A 6 6.00 -14.38 5.79
CA LEU A 6 6.33 -15.27 6.91
C LEU A 6 7.56 -14.71 7.64
N ILE A 7 7.37 -14.12 8.82
CA ILE A 7 8.47 -13.54 9.62
C ILE A 7 9.12 -14.61 10.48
N ASN A 8 10.33 -15.04 10.11
CA ASN A 8 11.09 -16.08 10.81
C ASN A 8 10.31 -17.41 11.00
N VAL A 9 9.40 -17.71 10.07
CA VAL A 9 8.61 -18.95 10.07
C VAL A 9 8.91 -19.75 8.79
N ASN A 10 8.81 -21.08 8.88
CA ASN A 10 8.76 -21.93 7.69
C ASN A 10 7.38 -21.84 7.04
N ILE A 11 7.31 -22.22 5.76
CA ILE A 11 6.03 -22.34 5.06
C ILE A 11 5.20 -23.40 5.80
N PRO A 12 4.02 -23.04 6.35
CA PRO A 12 3.19 -23.99 7.07
C PRO A 12 2.65 -25.08 6.13
N ASN A 13 2.29 -26.24 6.67
CA ASN A 13 1.62 -27.27 5.88
C ASN A 13 0.17 -26.86 5.56
N MET A 14 -0.45 -27.51 4.56
CA MET A 14 -1.83 -27.25 4.16
C MET A 14 -2.83 -27.33 5.34
N GLU A 15 -2.62 -28.27 6.27
CA GLU A 15 -3.46 -28.46 7.46
C GLU A 15 -3.49 -27.24 8.37
N PHE A 16 -2.45 -26.39 8.35
CA PHE A 16 -2.39 -25.16 9.13
C PHE A 16 -3.46 -24.14 8.73
N PHE A 17 -4.01 -24.21 7.52
CA PHE A 17 -5.01 -23.25 7.02
C PHE A 17 -6.39 -23.88 6.84
N TYR A 18 -6.58 -25.10 7.32
CA TYR A 18 -7.87 -25.76 7.25
C TYR A 18 -8.79 -25.20 8.33
N CYS A 19 -9.98 -24.74 7.94
CA CYS A 19 -11.05 -24.35 8.87
C CYS A 19 -12.13 -25.45 8.88
N PRO A 20 -12.24 -26.24 9.97
CA PRO A 20 -13.24 -27.30 10.09
C PRO A 20 -14.69 -26.80 10.01
N GLU A 21 -14.97 -25.60 10.54
CA GLU A 21 -16.31 -25.01 10.64
C GLU A 21 -16.91 -24.72 9.27
N THR A 22 -16.08 -24.29 8.33
CA THR A 22 -16.49 -23.95 6.96
C THR A 22 -16.09 -25.02 5.95
N ASN A 23 -15.29 -26.02 6.35
CA ASN A 23 -14.68 -27.03 5.51
C ASN A 23 -13.91 -26.43 4.32
N THR A 24 -13.13 -25.39 4.59
CA THR A 24 -12.36 -24.63 3.61
C THR A 24 -10.87 -24.67 3.90
N ASN A 25 -10.05 -24.25 2.92
CA ASN A 25 -8.61 -24.19 3.10
C ASN A 25 -7.97 -23.06 2.27
N SER A 26 -7.51 -22.02 2.96
CA SER A 26 -6.90 -20.85 2.32
C SER A 26 -5.56 -21.13 1.67
N TYR A 27 -4.88 -22.25 1.96
CA TYR A 27 -3.51 -22.53 1.54
C TYR A 27 -3.29 -22.33 0.04
N TYR A 28 -4.24 -22.79 -0.79
CA TYR A 28 -4.16 -22.71 -2.25
C TYR A 28 -4.45 -21.31 -2.82
N ARG A 29 -4.98 -20.41 -1.98
CA ARG A 29 -5.22 -19.01 -2.32
C ARG A 29 -4.01 -18.13 -1.94
N LEU A 30 -2.99 -18.68 -1.28
CA LEU A 30 -1.84 -17.95 -0.75
C LEU A 30 -0.56 -18.16 -1.56
N SER A 31 0.22 -17.09 -1.68
CA SER A 31 1.60 -17.08 -2.16
C SER A 31 2.52 -16.67 -1.02
N PHE A 32 3.41 -17.58 -0.61
CA PHE A 32 4.26 -17.39 0.57
C PHE A 32 5.57 -16.67 0.23
N ILE A 33 5.93 -15.68 1.05
CA ILE A 33 7.22 -14.97 0.96
C ILE A 33 7.89 -15.01 2.34
N LYS A 34 9.06 -15.65 2.44
CA LYS A 34 9.83 -15.70 3.70
C LYS A 34 10.65 -14.42 3.88
N VAL A 35 10.58 -13.83 5.07
CA VAL A 35 11.28 -12.60 5.45
C VAL A 35 11.82 -12.70 6.88
N LYS A 36 12.79 -11.84 7.23
CA LYS A 36 13.38 -11.85 8.58
C LYS A 36 12.64 -10.93 9.55
N ASN A 37 11.99 -9.89 9.05
CA ASN A 37 11.31 -8.87 9.85
C ASN A 37 10.32 -8.07 8.99
N GLU A 38 9.64 -7.10 9.60
CA GLU A 38 8.69 -6.19 8.93
C GLU A 38 9.37 -5.26 7.91
N GLU A 39 10.61 -4.84 8.15
CA GLU A 39 11.34 -3.96 7.21
C GLU A 39 11.59 -4.67 5.88
N ASP A 40 11.92 -5.97 5.91
CA ASP A 40 12.04 -6.79 4.71
C ASP A 40 10.71 -6.83 3.92
N ILE A 41 9.55 -6.92 4.60
CA ILE A 41 8.23 -6.88 3.95
C ILE A 41 8.09 -5.56 3.20
N LYS A 42 8.39 -4.44 3.87
CA LYS A 42 8.28 -3.11 3.27
C LYS A 42 9.18 -2.97 2.03
N LEU A 43 10.39 -3.51 2.06
CA LEU A 43 11.29 -3.58 0.90
C LEU A 43 10.73 -4.45 -0.24
N HIS A 44 10.06 -5.56 0.07
CA HIS A 44 9.37 -6.37 -0.94
C HIS A 44 8.22 -5.59 -1.59
N LEU A 45 7.42 -4.86 -0.81
CA LEU A 45 6.30 -4.08 -1.32
C LEU A 45 6.73 -3.05 -2.36
N CYS A 46 7.91 -2.43 -2.25
CA CYS A 46 8.45 -1.55 -3.28
C CYS A 46 8.58 -2.21 -4.66
N ASN A 47 8.66 -3.53 -4.73
CA ASN A 47 8.93 -4.27 -5.97
C ASN A 47 7.71 -5.08 -6.45
N ILE A 48 6.56 -4.94 -5.80
CA ILE A 48 5.35 -5.69 -6.10
C ILE A 48 4.29 -4.75 -6.69
N ASN A 49 3.65 -5.16 -7.79
CA ASN A 49 2.50 -4.48 -8.35
C ASN A 49 1.20 -5.12 -7.82
N THR A 50 0.34 -4.34 -7.18
CA THR A 50 -0.93 -4.79 -6.57
C THR A 50 -2.11 -4.18 -7.32
N VAL A 51 -2.46 -4.76 -8.46
CA VAL A 51 -3.51 -4.22 -9.37
C VAL A 51 -4.94 -4.47 -8.87
N MET A 52 -5.17 -5.55 -8.11
CA MET A 52 -6.53 -5.94 -7.67
C MET A 52 -6.69 -6.12 -6.17
N ASN A 53 -5.65 -6.57 -5.46
CA ASN A 53 -5.71 -6.83 -4.03
C ASN A 53 -4.56 -6.07 -3.37
N PRO A 54 -4.78 -4.83 -2.88
CA PRO A 54 -3.74 -4.09 -2.18
C PRO A 54 -3.43 -4.72 -0.82
N TYR A 55 -4.19 -5.72 -0.37
CA TYR A 55 -3.99 -6.36 0.92
C TYR A 55 -3.16 -7.65 0.86
N TYR A 56 -2.51 -7.93 1.98
CA TYR A 56 -1.64 -9.07 2.20
C TYR A 56 -1.70 -9.50 3.66
N PHE A 57 -1.29 -10.73 3.92
CA PHE A 57 -1.22 -11.30 5.25
C PHE A 57 0.22 -11.33 5.76
N VAL A 58 0.39 -11.27 7.07
CA VAL A 58 1.68 -11.46 7.74
C VAL A 58 1.50 -12.47 8.86
N LEU A 59 2.30 -13.54 8.85
CA LEU A 59 2.40 -14.50 9.94
C LEU A 59 3.64 -14.23 10.77
N ARG A 60 3.42 -13.95 12.05
CA ARG A 60 4.45 -13.71 13.04
C ARG A 60 4.43 -14.85 14.07
N ASN A 61 5.63 -15.21 14.54
CA ASN A 61 5.81 -16.17 15.64
C ASN A 61 5.10 -17.53 15.42
N GLY A 62 4.83 -17.90 14.17
CA GLY A 62 4.14 -19.14 13.79
C GLY A 62 2.65 -19.24 14.15
N LYS A 63 2.03 -18.15 14.63
CA LYS A 63 0.63 -18.19 15.08
C LYS A 63 -0.17 -16.91 14.86
N GLU A 64 0.46 -15.75 14.95
CA GLU A 64 -0.24 -14.47 14.85
C GLU A 64 -0.38 -14.11 13.37
N VAL A 65 -1.61 -14.11 12.88
CA VAL A 65 -1.93 -13.66 11.54
C VAL A 65 -2.50 -12.24 11.61
N VAL A 66 -1.90 -11.34 10.84
CA VAL A 66 -2.44 -10.00 10.64
C VAL A 66 -2.69 -9.73 9.17
N LEU A 67 -3.76 -8.99 8.90
CA LEU A 67 -4.06 -8.40 7.61
C LEU A 67 -3.45 -7.00 7.54
N LYS A 68 -2.87 -6.66 6.40
CA LYS A 68 -2.37 -5.31 6.08
C LYS A 68 -2.76 -4.93 4.66
N THR A 69 -2.74 -3.64 4.36
CA THR A 69 -2.93 -3.14 2.99
C THR A 69 -1.75 -2.26 2.57
N LYS A 70 -1.50 -2.19 1.26
CA LYS A 70 -0.41 -1.43 0.65
C LYS A 70 -0.79 0.03 0.40
N ASN A 71 -2.07 0.30 0.19
CA ASN A 71 -2.62 1.65 0.02
C ASN A 71 -2.92 2.35 1.35
N MET A 72 -2.91 1.63 2.46
CA MET A 72 -2.89 2.20 3.80
C MET A 72 -1.49 2.18 4.37
N ALA A 73 -1.25 2.98 5.43
CA ALA A 73 0.05 3.02 6.06
C ALA A 73 0.48 1.63 6.54
N PHE A 74 1.76 1.29 6.35
CA PHE A 74 2.34 -0.01 6.70
C PHE A 74 2.21 -0.38 8.18
N CYS A 75 2.03 0.62 9.05
CA CYS A 75 1.75 0.43 10.48
C CYS A 75 0.30 -0.02 10.76
N ARG A 76 -0.60 0.06 9.78
CA ARG A 76 -1.99 -0.35 9.92
C ARG A 76 -2.11 -1.84 9.75
N GLU A 77 -2.79 -2.45 10.71
CA GLU A 77 -3.06 -3.88 10.68
C GLU A 77 -4.41 -4.20 11.32
N TYR A 78 -4.96 -5.34 10.92
CA TYR A 78 -6.09 -5.98 11.57
C TYR A 78 -5.62 -7.35 12.06
N ALA A 79 -5.70 -7.58 13.37
CA ALA A 79 -5.36 -8.87 13.94
C ALA A 79 -6.51 -9.84 13.70
N LEU A 80 -6.27 -10.87 12.89
CA LEU A 80 -7.26 -11.92 12.65
C LEU A 80 -7.37 -12.89 13.83
N GLY A 81 -6.45 -12.81 14.80
CA GLY A 81 -6.40 -13.73 15.93
C GLY A 81 -5.84 -15.07 15.50
N GLU A 82 -6.67 -16.12 15.53
CA GLU A 82 -6.31 -17.47 15.09
C GLU A 82 -6.46 -17.61 13.56
N TYR A 83 -5.73 -18.53 12.95
CA TYR A 83 -5.63 -18.67 11.49
C TYR A 83 -6.97 -19.07 10.83
N GLU A 84 -7.88 -19.69 11.59
CA GLU A 84 -9.17 -20.22 11.13
C GLU A 84 -10.09 -19.10 10.63
N SER A 85 -9.89 -17.86 11.12
CA SER A 85 -10.62 -16.68 10.66
C SER A 85 -10.11 -16.11 9.33
N MET A 86 -9.03 -16.65 8.74
CA MET A 86 -8.48 -16.13 7.48
C MET A 86 -9.41 -16.43 6.30
N GLU A 87 -9.92 -17.66 6.16
CA GLU A 87 -10.77 -17.99 5.02
C GLU A 87 -12.05 -17.17 5.04
N GLU A 88 -12.75 -17.15 6.18
CA GLU A 88 -13.97 -16.37 6.36
C GLU A 88 -13.73 -14.89 6.03
N TYR A 89 -12.56 -14.37 6.41
CA TYR A 89 -12.20 -13.00 6.06
C TYR A 89 -12.01 -12.81 4.56
N ILE A 90 -11.26 -13.70 3.89
CA ILE A 90 -11.06 -13.59 2.44
C ILE A 90 -12.41 -13.66 1.71
N ASP A 91 -13.28 -14.59 2.10
CA ASP A 91 -14.61 -14.74 1.50
C ASP A 91 -15.48 -13.49 1.71
N ASN A 92 -15.47 -12.91 2.91
CA ASN A 92 -16.18 -11.66 3.18
C ASN A 92 -15.64 -10.48 2.34
N VAL A 93 -14.33 -10.43 2.07
CA VAL A 93 -13.76 -9.41 1.18
C VAL A 93 -14.17 -9.65 -0.27
N GLU A 94 -14.10 -10.89 -0.76
CA GLU A 94 -14.50 -11.24 -2.13
C GLU A 94 -16.00 -11.03 -2.39
N MET A 95 -16.84 -11.23 -1.37
CA MET A 95 -18.29 -10.93 -1.42
C MET A 95 -18.61 -9.44 -1.25
N GLY A 96 -17.63 -8.60 -0.92
CA GLY A 96 -17.83 -7.17 -0.67
C GLY A 96 -18.53 -6.85 0.66
N ASN A 97 -18.56 -7.80 1.60
CA ASN A 97 -19.12 -7.60 2.94
C ASN A 97 -18.18 -6.79 3.85
N THR A 98 -16.89 -6.72 3.53
CA THR A 98 -15.88 -6.01 4.33
C THR A 98 -14.81 -5.40 3.44
N SER A 99 -14.33 -4.20 3.80
CA SER A 99 -13.17 -3.56 3.19
C SER A 99 -11.92 -3.73 4.07
N PRO A 100 -10.81 -4.29 3.55
CA PRO A 100 -9.52 -4.38 4.25
C PRO A 100 -9.02 -3.02 4.74
N GLU A 101 -9.27 -1.96 3.97
CA GLU A 101 -8.87 -0.59 4.27
C GLU A 101 -9.58 -0.06 5.52
N GLU A 102 -10.87 -0.34 5.65
CA GLU A 102 -11.70 0.08 6.79
C GLU A 102 -11.43 -0.75 8.04
N ALA A 103 -11.03 -2.02 7.87
CA ALA A 103 -10.80 -2.96 8.96
C ALA A 103 -9.44 -2.78 9.67
N THR A 104 -8.44 -2.23 8.99
CA THR A 104 -7.09 -2.07 9.56
C THR A 104 -6.98 -0.79 10.39
N TYR A 105 -6.21 -0.82 11.47
CA TYR A 105 -5.97 0.35 12.34
C TYR A 105 -4.48 0.56 12.63
N PRO A 106 -4.02 1.81 12.82
CA PRO A 106 -2.61 2.08 13.10
C PRO A 106 -2.14 1.42 14.40
N LYS A 107 -1.04 0.68 14.32
CA LYS A 107 -0.36 0.08 15.47
C LYS A 107 1.08 0.58 15.53
N ASN A 108 1.41 1.31 16.58
CA ASN A 108 2.72 1.96 16.76
C ASN A 108 3.13 2.81 15.52
N PRO A 109 2.32 3.81 15.13
CA PRO A 109 2.60 4.60 13.94
C PRO A 109 3.94 5.35 14.06
N PRO A 110 4.71 5.47 12.97
CA PRO A 110 5.92 6.29 12.96
C PRO A 110 5.58 7.77 13.14
N ILE A 111 6.57 8.59 13.51
CA ILE A 111 6.39 10.03 13.77
C ILE A 111 5.86 10.75 12.52
N GLU A 112 6.30 10.32 11.35
CA GLU A 112 5.90 10.88 10.06
C GLU A 112 4.58 10.33 9.51
N TYR A 113 3.83 9.49 10.27
CA TYR A 113 2.52 8.99 9.85
C TYR A 113 1.51 10.13 9.70
N GLN A 114 0.83 10.18 8.57
CA GLN A 114 -0.25 11.10 8.27
C GLN A 114 -1.47 10.35 7.76
N ASN A 115 -2.63 10.79 8.24
CA ASN A 115 -3.96 10.30 7.83
C ASN A 115 -4.82 11.40 7.21
N GLU A 116 -4.23 12.59 6.99
CA GLU A 116 -4.93 13.71 6.40
C GLU A 116 -5.24 13.43 4.93
N ARG A 117 -6.40 13.95 4.48
CA ARG A 117 -6.82 13.88 3.08
C ARG A 117 -6.02 14.89 2.23
N ARG A 118 -4.72 14.64 2.03
CA ARG A 118 -3.80 15.49 1.26
C ARG A 118 -2.91 14.71 0.31
N LEU A 119 -2.78 15.20 -0.92
CA LEU A 119 -1.78 14.71 -1.87
C LEU A 119 -0.39 15.16 -1.44
N ARG A 120 0.57 14.26 -1.56
CA ARG A 120 1.95 14.48 -1.12
C ARG A 120 2.85 14.72 -2.32
N ILE A 121 3.62 15.80 -2.23
CA ILE A 121 4.58 16.22 -3.26
C ILE A 121 5.97 16.25 -2.64
N TYR A 122 6.87 15.45 -3.19
CA TYR A 122 8.26 15.37 -2.75
C TYR A 122 9.15 16.28 -3.56
N ASN A 123 10.07 16.95 -2.86
CA ASN A 123 11.20 17.68 -3.42
C ASN A 123 10.86 18.92 -4.25
N GLN A 124 9.60 19.38 -4.28
CA GLN A 124 9.22 20.69 -4.83
C GLN A 124 10.06 21.82 -4.20
N SER A 125 10.60 22.70 -5.04
CA SER A 125 11.25 23.93 -4.59
C SER A 125 10.23 24.94 -4.07
N GLU A 126 10.63 25.79 -3.11
CA GLU A 126 9.70 26.70 -2.42
C GLU A 126 9.00 27.64 -3.39
N GLU A 127 9.76 28.22 -4.31
CA GLU A 127 9.29 29.19 -5.30
C GLU A 127 8.36 28.60 -6.37
N LYS A 128 8.29 27.27 -6.48
CA LYS A 128 7.44 26.56 -7.44
C LYS A 128 6.26 25.83 -6.78
N LYS A 129 6.05 26.00 -5.46
CA LYS A 129 4.89 25.42 -4.77
C LYS A 129 3.58 25.99 -5.32
N ILE A 130 2.58 25.13 -5.43
CA ILE A 130 1.23 25.48 -5.84
C ILE A 130 0.38 25.51 -4.57
N ASP A 131 -0.19 26.67 -4.25
CA ASP A 131 -1.03 26.78 -3.06
C ASP A 131 -2.42 26.18 -3.31
N LEU A 132 -2.66 25.00 -2.73
CA LEU A 132 -3.95 24.29 -2.68
C LEU A 132 -4.07 23.60 -1.31
N TYR A 133 -5.24 23.70 -0.68
CA TYR A 133 -5.47 23.24 0.69
C TYR A 133 -5.26 21.73 0.91
N PHE A 134 -5.33 20.95 -0.17
CA PHE A 134 -5.19 19.50 -0.16
C PHE A 134 -3.79 19.02 -0.53
N LEU A 135 -2.77 19.89 -0.54
CA LEU A 135 -1.39 19.50 -0.82
C LEU A 135 -0.53 19.55 0.44
N SER A 136 0.40 18.61 0.54
CA SER A 136 1.47 18.60 1.52
C SER A 136 2.82 18.39 0.83
N TYR A 137 3.83 19.11 1.30
CA TYR A 137 5.16 19.12 0.69
C TYR A 137 6.21 18.49 1.60
N PHE A 138 7.00 17.56 1.05
CA PHE A 138 8.00 16.80 1.78
C PHE A 138 9.36 16.81 1.09
N LYS A 139 10.36 16.34 1.82
CA LYS A 139 11.71 16.10 1.30
C LYS A 139 12.06 14.62 1.39
N ALA A 140 12.74 14.11 0.37
CA ALA A 140 13.33 12.78 0.33
C ALA A 140 14.68 12.86 -0.40
N LYS A 141 15.67 12.06 0.01
CA LYS A 141 17.00 12.06 -0.62
C LYS A 141 16.97 11.52 -2.05
N ASN A 142 16.05 10.59 -2.32
CA ASN A 142 15.86 9.98 -3.62
C ASN A 142 14.45 9.39 -3.75
N LYS A 143 14.14 8.92 -4.94
CA LYS A 143 12.87 8.26 -5.31
C LYS A 143 12.50 7.10 -4.37
N LYS A 144 13.46 6.23 -4.05
CA LYS A 144 13.22 5.07 -3.18
C LYS A 144 12.83 5.49 -1.76
N GLU A 145 13.47 6.51 -1.20
CA GLU A 145 13.10 7.06 0.10
C GLU A 145 11.70 7.69 0.06
N ALA A 146 11.36 8.44 -0.99
CA ALA A 146 10.01 9.01 -1.15
C ALA A 146 8.95 7.90 -1.15
N TYR A 147 9.16 6.84 -1.93
CA TYR A 147 8.27 5.68 -1.97
C TYR A 147 8.15 5.00 -0.59
N MET A 148 9.27 4.79 0.11
CA MET A 148 9.26 4.18 1.46
C MET A 148 8.54 5.05 2.49
N LYS A 149 8.61 6.38 2.36
CA LYS A 149 7.82 7.30 3.17
C LYS A 149 6.34 7.19 2.85
N GLU A 150 5.97 7.08 1.58
CA GLU A 150 4.58 6.91 1.14
C GLU A 150 3.96 5.61 1.60
N LEU A 151 4.73 4.53 1.72
CA LEU A 151 4.25 3.29 2.36
C LEU A 151 3.92 3.48 3.86
N ASN A 152 4.38 4.55 4.52
CA ASN A 152 4.02 4.87 5.91
C ASN A 152 2.78 5.78 6.01
N GLN A 153 2.10 6.10 4.91
CA GLN A 153 1.00 7.06 4.89
C GLN A 153 -0.31 6.41 4.49
N ASP A 154 -1.42 6.97 4.97
CA ASP A 154 -2.72 6.61 4.43
C ASP A 154 -2.94 7.32 3.08
N HIS A 155 -3.41 6.57 2.10
CA HIS A 155 -3.84 7.09 0.80
C HIS A 155 -5.36 7.03 0.72
N PHE A 156 -5.96 8.18 0.45
CA PHE A 156 -7.40 8.32 0.22
C PHE A 156 -7.74 8.35 -1.29
N ASN A 157 -6.73 8.38 -2.14
CA ASN A 157 -6.84 8.36 -3.59
C ASN A 157 -6.37 6.98 -4.10
N ASP A 158 -6.09 6.89 -5.40
CA ASP A 158 -5.53 5.72 -6.08
C ASP A 158 -4.09 5.31 -5.66
N GLY A 159 -3.57 5.88 -4.57
CA GLY A 159 -2.23 5.63 -4.06
C GLY A 159 -1.13 6.42 -4.79
N THR A 160 -1.51 7.44 -5.58
CA THR A 160 -0.55 8.25 -6.32
C THR A 160 0.01 9.42 -5.51
N PHE A 161 1.27 9.74 -5.80
CA PHE A 161 2.00 10.88 -5.24
C PHE A 161 2.93 11.48 -6.30
N VAL A 162 3.41 12.70 -6.04
CA VAL A 162 4.32 13.40 -6.96
C VAL A 162 5.75 13.38 -6.41
N TYR A 163 6.70 13.02 -7.24
CA TYR A 163 8.14 13.14 -6.97
C TYR A 163 8.78 14.10 -7.98
N ILE A 164 9.66 14.98 -7.51
CA ILE A 164 10.35 15.97 -8.35
C ILE A 164 11.86 15.74 -8.28
N GLU A 165 12.48 15.65 -9.44
CA GLU A 165 13.92 15.46 -9.63
C GLU A 165 14.36 16.20 -10.89
N ASP A 166 15.46 16.94 -10.80
CA ASP A 166 16.01 17.73 -11.92
C ASP A 166 14.96 18.59 -12.65
N ASP A 167 14.11 19.29 -11.89
CA ASP A 167 12.99 20.12 -12.37
C ASP A 167 11.90 19.38 -13.16
N LYS A 168 11.95 18.05 -13.20
CA LYS A 168 10.92 17.20 -13.80
C LYS A 168 9.99 16.66 -12.72
N SER A 169 8.72 16.53 -13.06
CA SER A 169 7.69 15.99 -12.17
C SER A 169 7.27 14.62 -12.61
N TYR A 170 7.22 13.69 -11.66
CA TYR A 170 6.90 12.29 -11.87
C TYR A 170 5.71 11.91 -10.99
N ILE A 171 4.69 11.30 -11.59
CA ILE A 171 3.67 10.59 -10.85
C ILE A 171 4.19 9.19 -10.56
N MET A 172 4.13 8.84 -9.28
CA MET A 172 4.41 7.51 -8.77
C MET A 172 3.18 6.97 -8.06
N CYS A 173 3.13 5.67 -7.82
CA CYS A 173 1.99 5.03 -7.17
C CYS A 173 2.46 3.91 -6.23
N VAL A 174 1.98 3.91 -4.98
CA VAL A 174 2.30 2.84 -4.02
C VAL A 174 1.73 1.49 -4.44
N ASN A 175 0.71 1.44 -5.31
CA ASN A 175 0.21 0.17 -5.85
C ASN A 175 1.09 -0.38 -6.99
N LYS A 176 2.01 0.42 -7.54
CA LYS A 176 2.99 0.01 -8.56
C LYS A 176 4.35 -0.29 -7.95
N THR A 177 5.35 -0.63 -8.75
CA THR A 177 6.73 -0.77 -8.27
C THR A 177 7.41 0.59 -8.12
N VAL A 178 8.51 0.66 -7.38
CA VAL A 178 9.29 1.89 -7.18
C VAL A 178 9.89 2.45 -8.48
N ASP A 179 10.10 1.60 -9.48
CA ASP A 179 10.62 1.99 -10.79
C ASP A 179 9.52 2.45 -11.76
N TRP A 180 8.25 2.26 -11.39
CA TRP A 180 7.13 2.73 -12.19
C TRP A 180 6.92 4.22 -11.93
N GLU A 181 6.94 5.00 -13.01
CA GLU A 181 6.69 6.43 -12.96
C GLU A 181 6.18 6.95 -14.31
N ILE A 182 5.50 8.10 -14.27
CA ILE A 182 5.09 8.84 -15.47
C ILE A 182 5.59 10.27 -15.33
N GLU A 183 6.45 10.71 -16.26
CA GLU A 183 6.80 12.12 -16.38
C GLU A 183 5.58 12.93 -16.83
N VAL A 184 5.27 13.99 -16.09
CA VAL A 184 4.10 14.84 -16.31
C VAL A 184 4.43 16.33 -16.17
N LYS A 185 3.64 17.16 -16.84
CA LYS A 185 3.59 18.59 -16.61
C LYS A 185 2.72 18.88 -15.38
N LEU A 186 3.38 19.25 -14.28
CA LEU A 186 2.71 19.61 -13.04
C LEU A 186 1.78 20.82 -13.26
N SER A 187 0.51 20.66 -12.89
CA SER A 187 -0.50 21.71 -13.04
C SER A 187 -1.60 21.56 -11.98
N ARG A 188 -2.34 22.64 -11.72
CA ARG A 188 -3.50 22.59 -10.82
C ARG A 188 -4.54 21.57 -11.28
N ASN A 189 -4.78 21.46 -12.58
CA ASN A 189 -5.75 20.51 -13.14
C ASN A 189 -5.35 19.06 -12.85
N LEU A 190 -4.06 18.72 -13.06
CA LEU A 190 -3.54 17.39 -12.71
C LEU A 190 -3.74 17.08 -11.23
N LEU A 191 -3.40 18.03 -10.34
CA LEU A 191 -3.48 17.84 -8.90
C LEU A 191 -4.91 17.65 -8.40
N ILE A 192 -5.88 18.35 -8.98
CA ILE A 192 -7.30 18.15 -8.69
C ILE A 192 -7.74 16.73 -9.10
N ILE A 193 -7.36 16.32 -10.31
CA ILE A 193 -7.68 14.97 -10.81
C ILE A 193 -7.09 13.88 -9.91
N MET A 194 -5.82 14.01 -9.52
CA MET A 194 -5.17 13.07 -8.58
C MET A 194 -5.86 13.01 -7.22
N PHE A 195 -6.45 14.13 -6.77
CA PHE A 195 -7.11 14.23 -5.47
C PHE A 195 -8.49 13.58 -5.47
N GLU A 196 -9.21 13.69 -6.59
CA GLU A 196 -10.59 13.21 -6.75
C GLU A 196 -10.67 11.74 -7.19
N LYS A 197 -9.57 11.17 -7.71
CA LYS A 197 -9.54 9.82 -8.26
C LYS A 197 -9.24 8.75 -7.20
N TYR A 198 -10.09 7.73 -7.15
CA TYR A 198 -9.94 6.56 -6.27
C TYR A 198 -9.37 5.33 -6.99
N ASP A 199 -9.68 5.18 -8.27
CA ASP A 199 -9.20 4.06 -9.09
C ASP A 199 -8.05 4.49 -9.99
N PHE A 200 -6.96 3.71 -9.98
CA PHE A 200 -5.79 4.03 -10.78
C PHE A 200 -6.06 3.89 -12.28
N GLU A 201 -6.02 5.01 -13.01
CA GLU A 201 -6.20 5.05 -14.47
C GLU A 201 -4.99 5.65 -15.18
N GLU A 202 -4.09 4.80 -15.65
CA GLU A 202 -2.82 5.24 -16.27
C GLU A 202 -3.01 6.16 -17.48
N LYS A 203 -4.06 5.93 -18.29
CA LYS A 203 -4.32 6.72 -19.50
C LYS A 203 -4.57 8.20 -19.19
N LEU A 204 -5.27 8.47 -18.08
CA LEU A 204 -5.58 9.80 -17.61
C LEU A 204 -4.31 10.61 -17.36
N TYR A 205 -3.35 10.03 -16.65
CA TYR A 205 -2.08 10.69 -16.33
C TYR A 205 -1.20 10.91 -17.56
N LYS A 206 -1.31 10.05 -18.57
CA LYS A 206 -0.57 10.20 -19.84
C LYS A 206 -1.00 11.43 -20.65
N GLU A 207 -2.20 11.96 -20.43
CA GLU A 207 -2.67 13.20 -21.07
C GLU A 207 -1.91 14.44 -20.57
N PHE A 208 -1.25 14.33 -19.41
CA PHE A 208 -0.44 15.39 -18.81
C PHE A 208 1.05 15.27 -19.12
N ARG A 209 1.46 14.40 -20.06
CA ARG A 209 2.86 14.34 -20.48
C ARG A 209 3.34 15.71 -21.02
N PRO A 210 4.62 16.07 -20.79
CA PRO A 210 5.17 17.36 -21.21
C PRO A 210 5.16 17.55 -22.73
#